data_AF-A0A3L7VS01-F1
#
_entry.id   AF-A0A3L7VS01-F1
#
_cell.length_a   1.000
_cell.length_b   1.000
_cell.length_c   1.000
_cell.angle_alpha   90.00
_cell.angle_beta   90.00
_cell.angle_gamma   90.00
#
_symmetry.space_group_name_H-M   'P 1'
#
loop_
_entity.id
_entity.type
_entity.pdbx_description
1 polymer ?
#
loop_
_entity_poly.entity_id
_entity_poly.type
_entity_poly.pdbx_seq_one_letter_code
_entity_poly.pdbx_strand_id
1 'polypeptide(L)'
;MPEPSIVMADAAYELDRLADGIRKDILLPGPQNNPLTLISLHAAELQETRRLSEELGKDVSWNSAADLFAVPLFPSIQQLAAAADRTPIMLRRLMTLEAIRMYAAAHDGQLPNLLPELSPVPAVNAFSTEQPFQFRVESGDDGQVATLSGNIPNFPAANRLRFRIVTE
;
A
#
# COMPACT_ATOMS: atom_id res chain seq x y z
N MET A 1 -25.46 -6.27 -25.72
CA MET A 1 -24.64 -7.33 -25.08
C MET A 1 -24.16 -6.78 -23.75
N PRO A 2 -24.17 -7.55 -22.65
CA PRO A 2 -23.58 -7.10 -21.39
C PRO A 2 -22.11 -6.76 -21.61
N GLU A 3 -21.61 -5.69 -20.99
CA GLU A 3 -20.19 -5.37 -21.02
C GLU A 3 -19.42 -6.47 -20.26
N PRO A 4 -18.29 -6.97 -20.79
CA PRO A 4 -17.50 -7.98 -20.10
C PRO A 4 -17.01 -7.41 -18.76
N SER A 5 -17.43 -8.01 -17.64
CA SER A 5 -16.94 -7.61 -16.33
C SER A 5 -15.61 -8.31 -16.07
N ILE A 6 -14.52 -7.53 -16.12
CA ILE A 6 -13.21 -8.00 -15.68
C ILE A 6 -13.16 -8.00 -14.16
N VAL A 7 -13.17 -9.20 -13.58
CA VAL A 7 -12.99 -9.45 -12.16
C VAL A 7 -11.53 -9.83 -11.94
N MET A 8 -10.85 -9.09 -11.07
CA MET A 8 -9.55 -9.55 -10.57
C MET A 8 -9.78 -10.57 -9.47
N ALA A 9 -9.74 -11.84 -9.85
CA ALA A 9 -9.75 -12.94 -8.90
C ALA A 9 -8.46 -12.91 -8.07
N ASP A 10 -8.54 -13.42 -6.84
CA ASP A 10 -7.50 -13.46 -5.83
C ASP A 10 -7.06 -12.09 -5.28
N ALA A 11 -7.29 -10.98 -6.00
CA ALA A 11 -6.99 -9.64 -5.50
C ALA A 11 -7.80 -9.31 -4.24
N ALA A 12 -9.09 -9.69 -4.19
CA ALA A 12 -9.91 -9.50 -3.00
C ALA A 12 -9.41 -10.33 -1.81
N TYR A 13 -9.01 -11.58 -2.04
CA TYR A 13 -8.46 -12.45 -0.99
C TYR A 13 -7.11 -11.92 -0.49
N GLU A 14 -6.23 -11.47 -1.38
CA GLU A 14 -4.95 -10.87 -1.00
C GLU A 14 -5.15 -9.53 -0.31
N LEU A 15 -6.11 -8.71 -0.73
CA LEU A 15 -6.45 -7.47 -0.04
C LEU A 15 -7.02 -7.73 1.34
N ASP A 16 -7.86 -8.75 1.51
CA ASP A 16 -8.38 -9.17 2.80
C ASP A 16 -7.26 -9.74 3.68
N ARG A 17 -6.33 -10.53 3.12
CA ARG A 17 -5.12 -11.01 3.81
C ARG A 17 -4.24 -9.85 4.28
N LEU A 18 -4.06 -8.83 3.43
CA LEU A 18 -3.31 -7.62 3.77
C LEU A 18 -4.07 -6.79 4.83
N ALA A 19 -5.39 -6.66 4.70
CA ALA A 19 -6.24 -5.96 5.66
C ALA A 19 -6.27 -6.67 7.02
N ASP A 20 -6.30 -8.00 7.05
CA ASP A 20 -6.23 -8.80 8.26
C ASP A 20 -4.84 -8.71 8.90
N GLY A 21 -3.77 -8.66 8.10
CA GLY A 21 -2.43 -8.34 8.60
C GLY A 21 -2.35 -6.95 9.24
N ILE A 22 -2.91 -5.93 8.59
CA ILE A 22 -3.01 -4.57 9.13
C ILE A 22 -3.86 -4.56 10.40
N ARG A 23 -5.00 -5.24 10.38
CA ARG A 23 -5.93 -5.29 11.52
C ARG A 23 -5.32 -6.03 12.70
N LYS A 24 -4.56 -7.11 12.49
CA LYS A 24 -3.83 -7.83 13.55
C LYS A 24 -2.70 -6.99 14.14
N ASP A 25 -1.97 -6.26 13.31
CA ASP A 25 -0.98 -5.28 13.79
C ASP A 25 -1.63 -4.14 14.59
N ILE A 26 -2.87 -3.77 14.28
CA ILE A 26 -3.66 -2.77 15.04
C ILE A 26 -4.32 -3.39 16.30
N LEU A 27 -4.72 -4.66 16.26
CA LEU A 27 -5.48 -5.35 17.33
C LEU A 27 -4.59 -5.98 18.41
N LEU A 28 -3.30 -6.19 18.15
CA LEU A 28 -2.34 -6.56 19.19
C LEU A 28 -2.03 -5.31 20.06
N PRO A 29 -1.99 -5.44 21.39
CA PRO A 29 -2.43 -4.38 22.31
C PRO A 29 -1.49 -3.17 22.37
N GLY A 30 -1.94 -2.05 21.80
CA GLY A 30 -1.90 -0.74 22.44
C GLY A 30 -3.30 -0.39 22.97
N PRO A 31 -3.44 0.36 24.07
CA PRO A 31 -4.74 0.57 24.70
C PRO A 31 -5.63 1.48 23.84
N GLN A 32 -6.74 0.90 23.37
CA GLN A 32 -7.97 1.53 22.85
C GLN A 32 -7.94 2.10 21.41
N ASN A 33 -8.72 1.51 20.47
CA ASN A 33 -10.04 2.06 20.05
C ASN A 33 -10.55 1.60 18.67
N ASN A 34 -11.86 1.38 18.68
CA ASN A 34 -12.89 1.15 17.64
C ASN A 34 -12.62 1.71 16.20
N PRO A 35 -12.82 0.91 15.13
CA PRO A 35 -12.40 1.24 13.76
C PRO A 35 -13.17 2.38 13.06
N LEU A 36 -14.38 2.70 13.49
CA LEU A 36 -15.19 3.79 12.88
C LEU A 36 -14.91 5.17 13.47
N THR A 37 -14.31 5.21 14.67
CA THR A 37 -13.76 6.45 15.24
C THR A 37 -12.38 6.76 14.65
N LEU A 38 -11.61 5.75 14.23
CA LEU A 38 -10.28 5.94 13.67
C LEU A 38 -10.27 6.75 12.37
N ILE A 39 -11.21 6.62 11.44
CA ILE A 39 -11.13 7.35 10.16
C ILE A 39 -11.37 8.86 10.32
N SER A 40 -12.32 9.25 11.19
CA SER A 40 -12.60 10.65 11.49
C SER A 40 -11.61 11.23 12.50
N LEU A 41 -11.15 10.45 13.49
CA LEU A 41 -10.03 10.85 14.33
C LEU A 41 -8.76 11.00 13.49
N HIS A 42 -8.48 10.15 12.51
CA HIS A 42 -7.22 10.26 11.75
C HIS A 42 -7.17 11.53 10.91
N ALA A 43 -8.31 11.98 10.35
CA ALA A 43 -8.36 13.26 9.64
C ALA A 43 -8.17 14.46 10.59
N ALA A 44 -8.73 14.39 11.80
CA ALA A 44 -8.58 15.42 12.83
C ALA A 44 -7.17 15.40 13.46
N GLU A 45 -6.64 14.21 13.79
CA GLU A 45 -5.28 13.96 14.24
C GLU A 45 -4.27 14.34 13.18
N LEU A 46 -4.51 14.14 11.88
CA LEU A 46 -3.58 14.60 10.83
C LEU A 46 -3.50 16.13 10.78
N GLN A 47 -4.60 16.83 11.06
CA GLN A 47 -4.60 18.29 11.17
C GLN A 47 -3.95 18.77 12.47
N GLU A 48 -4.22 18.08 13.58
CA GLU A 48 -3.69 18.41 14.89
C GLU A 48 -2.22 18.05 15.01
N THR A 49 -1.78 16.92 14.46
CA THR A 49 -0.37 16.56 14.30
C THR A 49 0.35 17.46 13.31
N ARG A 50 -0.30 17.96 12.24
CA ARG A 50 0.29 19.02 11.41
C ARG A 50 0.50 20.30 12.20
N ARG A 51 -0.53 20.77 12.92
CA ARG A 51 -0.43 21.97 13.76
C ARG A 51 0.62 21.80 14.87
N LEU A 52 0.59 20.68 15.58
CA LEU A 52 1.58 20.33 16.58
C LEU A 52 2.96 20.17 15.95
N SER A 53 3.10 19.63 14.75
CA SER A 53 4.41 19.56 14.06
C SER A 53 4.90 20.93 13.58
N GLU A 54 4.00 21.87 13.27
CA GLU A 54 4.32 23.25 12.94
C GLU A 54 4.66 24.08 14.18
N GLU A 55 4.02 23.79 15.32
CA GLU A 55 4.33 24.40 16.63
C GLU A 55 5.61 23.80 17.23
N LEU A 56 5.72 22.47 17.28
CA LEU A 56 6.94 21.77 17.66
C LEU A 56 8.07 22.05 16.67
N GLY A 57 7.80 22.25 15.38
CA GLY A 57 8.82 22.62 14.40
C GLY A 57 9.45 24.00 14.62
N LYS A 58 8.85 24.85 15.47
CA LYS A 58 9.40 26.15 15.85
C LYS A 58 10.34 26.09 17.06
N ASP A 59 10.17 25.12 17.96
CA ASP A 59 10.97 25.00 19.20
C ASP A 59 11.76 23.68 19.35
N VAL A 60 11.39 22.63 18.61
CA VAL A 60 12.13 21.37 18.47
C VAL A 60 13.19 21.58 17.40
N SER A 61 14.29 22.21 17.79
CA SER A 61 15.52 22.12 17.02
C SER A 61 15.98 20.65 17.09
N TRP A 62 15.73 19.88 16.03
CA TRP A 62 16.26 18.53 15.81
C TRP A 62 17.81 18.49 15.69
N ASN A 63 18.49 19.52 16.20
CA ASN A 63 19.93 19.69 16.18
C ASN A 63 20.59 19.25 17.49
N SER A 64 19.81 18.77 18.47
CA SER A 64 20.36 18.22 19.71
C SER A 64 20.84 16.79 19.45
N ALA A 65 22.10 16.51 19.79
CA ALA A 65 22.66 15.17 19.74
C ALA A 65 21.80 14.15 20.52
N ALA A 66 21.06 14.59 21.54
CA ALA A 66 20.16 13.75 22.32
C ALA A 66 19.02 13.11 21.48
N ASP A 67 18.53 13.81 20.44
CA ASP A 67 17.45 13.30 19.59
C ASP A 67 17.94 12.17 18.67
N LEU A 68 19.18 12.28 18.16
CA LEU A 68 19.83 11.22 17.39
C LEU A 68 20.04 9.94 18.22
N PHE A 69 20.21 10.07 19.54
CA PHE A 69 20.33 8.92 20.44
C PHE A 69 18.99 8.41 20.98
N ALA A 70 17.92 9.23 21.00
CA ALA A 70 16.60 8.80 21.47
C ALA A 70 15.90 7.85 20.48
N VAL A 71 15.97 8.13 19.17
CA VAL A 71 15.28 7.33 18.13
C VAL A 71 15.61 5.82 18.15
N PRO A 72 16.86 5.36 18.35
CA PRO A 72 17.15 3.93 18.48
C PRO A 72 16.71 3.32 19.81
N LEU A 73 16.53 4.12 20.87
CA LEU A 73 16.19 3.64 22.22
C LEU A 73 14.68 3.42 22.42
N PHE A 74 13.85 3.99 21.56
CA PHE A 74 12.39 3.87 21.63
C PHE A 74 11.86 3.07 20.43
N PRO A 75 11.82 1.72 20.50
CA PRO A 75 11.35 0.87 19.39
C PRO A 75 9.90 1.19 18.97
N SER A 76 9.09 1.77 19.87
CA SER A 76 7.74 2.24 19.58
C SER A 76 7.70 3.36 18.52
N ILE A 77 8.68 4.25 18.50
CA ILE A 77 8.76 5.34 17.50
C ILE A 77 9.06 4.76 16.11
N GLN A 78 9.95 3.78 16.03
CA GLN A 78 10.26 3.10 14.77
C GLN A 78 9.05 2.32 14.23
N GLN A 79 8.28 1.68 15.12
CA GLN A 79 7.04 0.99 14.74
C GLN A 79 5.98 1.97 14.25
N LEU A 80 5.85 3.14 14.89
CA LEU A 80 4.90 4.18 14.48
C LEU A 80 5.24 4.74 13.09
N ALA A 81 6.51 5.08 12.85
CA ALA A 81 6.97 5.55 11.54
C ALA A 81 6.75 4.49 10.45
N ALA A 82 7.08 3.22 10.73
CA ALA A 82 6.83 2.12 9.81
C ALA A 82 5.33 1.89 9.55
N ALA A 83 4.46 2.15 10.52
CA ALA A 83 3.01 2.05 10.35
C ALA A 83 2.46 3.16 9.45
N ALA A 84 2.99 4.38 9.56
CA ALA A 84 2.58 5.54 8.76
C ALA A 84 2.83 5.32 7.25
N ASP A 85 3.91 4.63 6.88
CA ASP A 85 4.25 4.36 5.48
C ASP A 85 3.40 3.25 4.84
N ARG A 86 2.68 2.43 5.62
CA ARG A 86 1.90 1.30 5.08
C ARG A 86 0.73 1.76 4.22
N THR A 87 -0.06 2.70 4.74
CA THR A 87 -1.25 3.23 4.07
C THR A 87 -0.94 3.82 2.68
N PRO A 88 0.01 4.75 2.52
CA PRO A 88 0.32 5.30 1.20
C PRO A 88 0.87 4.25 0.24
N ILE A 89 1.67 3.28 0.71
CA ILE A 89 2.19 2.20 -0.15
C ILE A 89 1.05 1.30 -0.66
N MET A 90 0.09 0.95 0.21
CA MET A 90 -1.08 0.15 -0.18
C MET A 90 -1.95 0.89 -1.17
N LEU A 91 -2.20 2.18 -0.95
CA LEU A 91 -2.96 3.01 -1.88
C LEU A 91 -2.30 3.03 -3.27
N ARG A 92 -0.99 3.25 -3.35
CA ARG A 92 -0.25 3.26 -4.63
C ARG A 92 -0.26 1.91 -5.33
N ARG A 93 -0.22 0.82 -4.56
CA ARG A 93 -0.38 -0.54 -5.10
C ARG A 93 -1.78 -0.74 -5.68
N LEU A 94 -2.83 -0.32 -4.96
CA LEU A 94 -4.21 -0.38 -5.44
C LEU A 94 -4.39 0.43 -6.72
N MET A 95 -3.80 1.64 -6.78
CA MET A 95 -3.83 2.46 -7.99
C MET A 95 -3.14 1.77 -9.18
N THR A 96 -2.00 1.12 -8.95
CA THR A 96 -1.32 0.34 -9.99
C THR A 96 -2.16 -0.84 -10.45
N LEU A 97 -2.83 -1.52 -9.53
CA LEU A 97 -3.72 -2.63 -9.84
C LEU A 97 -4.94 -2.17 -10.67
N GLU A 98 -5.52 -1.03 -10.33
CA GLU A 98 -6.62 -0.44 -11.11
C GLU A 98 -6.15 -0.04 -12.51
N ALA A 99 -4.95 0.53 -12.65
CA ALA A 99 -4.37 0.82 -13.96
C ALA A 99 -4.22 -0.45 -14.82
N ILE A 100 -3.80 -1.57 -14.23
CA ILE A 100 -3.72 -2.87 -14.91
C ILE A 100 -5.12 -3.37 -15.29
N ARG A 101 -6.12 -3.18 -14.42
CA ARG A 101 -7.52 -3.54 -14.71
C ARG A 101 -8.05 -2.75 -15.90
N MET A 102 -7.80 -1.45 -15.93
CA MET A 102 -8.18 -0.57 -17.05
C MET A 102 -7.48 -0.97 -18.35
N TYR A 103 -6.18 -1.30 -18.28
CA TYR A 103 -5.44 -1.79 -19.44
C TYR A 103 -6.07 -3.06 -20.00
N ALA A 104 -6.34 -4.05 -19.15
CA ALA A 104 -6.94 -5.30 -19.58
C ALA A 104 -8.35 -5.09 -20.16
N ALA A 105 -9.14 -4.18 -19.60
CA ALA A 105 -10.44 -3.80 -20.16
C ALA A 105 -10.34 -3.22 -21.57
N ALA A 106 -9.26 -2.50 -21.88
CA ALA A 106 -9.00 -1.94 -23.20
C ALA A 106 -8.33 -2.93 -24.17
N HIS A 107 -7.78 -4.05 -23.68
CA HIS A 107 -7.01 -5.03 -24.46
C HIS A 107 -7.60 -6.45 -24.37
N ASP A 108 -8.93 -6.57 -24.39
CA ASP A 108 -9.64 -7.86 -24.45
C ASP A 108 -9.23 -8.85 -23.34
N GLY A 109 -9.00 -8.35 -22.13
CA GLY A 109 -8.62 -9.14 -20.97
C GLY A 109 -7.12 -9.50 -20.90
N GLN A 110 -6.30 -9.03 -21.83
CA GLN A 110 -4.86 -9.28 -21.81
C GLN A 110 -4.15 -8.44 -20.74
N LEU A 111 -3.23 -9.06 -20.00
CA LEU A 111 -2.34 -8.35 -19.10
C LEU A 111 -1.22 -7.67 -19.89
N PRO A 112 -0.74 -6.48 -19.44
CA PRO A 112 0.45 -5.88 -20.02
C PRO A 112 1.66 -6.80 -19.79
N ASN A 113 2.70 -6.71 -20.62
CA ASN A 113 3.95 -7.40 -20.37
C ASN A 113 4.80 -6.66 -19.33
N LEU A 114 4.72 -5.32 -19.34
CA LEU A 114 5.51 -4.43 -18.49
C LEU A 114 4.65 -3.27 -17.97
N LEU A 115 4.93 -2.79 -16.74
CA LEU A 115 4.20 -1.63 -16.17
C LEU A 115 4.26 -0.33 -16.99
N PRO A 116 5.34 0.00 -17.72
CA PRO A 116 5.36 1.19 -18.58
C PRO A 116 4.38 1.14 -19.76
N GLU A 117 3.81 -0.03 -20.07
CA GLU A 117 2.78 -0.16 -21.12
C GLU A 117 1.41 0.32 -20.64
N LEU A 118 1.25 0.59 -19.34
CA LEU A 118 0.01 1.11 -18.77
C LEU A 118 -0.23 2.55 -19.25
N SER A 119 -1.06 2.66 -20.28
CA SER A 119 -1.56 3.91 -20.85
C SER A 119 -3.08 3.82 -20.98
N PRO A 120 -3.84 4.89 -20.67
CA PRO A 120 -3.37 6.23 -20.30
C PRO A 120 -3.01 6.41 -18.83
N VAL A 121 -3.27 5.43 -17.97
CA VAL A 121 -3.02 5.52 -16.52
C VAL A 121 -1.71 4.82 -16.18
N PRO A 122 -0.63 5.55 -15.83
CA PRO A 122 0.66 4.91 -15.54
C PRO A 122 0.66 4.22 -14.17
N ALA A 123 1.54 3.21 -14.02
CA ALA A 123 1.85 2.65 -12.70
C ALA A 123 2.40 3.71 -11.74
N VAL A 124 2.08 3.55 -10.46
CA VAL A 124 2.57 4.45 -9.40
C VAL A 124 3.78 3.81 -8.72
N ASN A 125 4.88 4.56 -8.56
CA ASN A 125 6.11 4.05 -7.92
C ASN A 125 5.92 3.77 -6.42
N ALA A 126 6.68 2.82 -5.88
CA ALA A 126 6.71 2.53 -4.46
C ALA A 126 7.36 3.70 -3.68
N PHE A 127 6.70 4.15 -2.61
CA PHE A 127 7.09 5.37 -1.87
C PHE A 127 8.50 5.30 -1.28
N SER A 128 8.91 4.16 -0.73
CA SER A 128 10.14 4.03 0.05
C SER A 128 11.42 3.89 -0.78
N THR A 129 11.33 3.57 -2.07
CA THR A 129 12.51 3.27 -2.90
C THR A 129 12.60 4.11 -4.17
N GLU A 130 11.59 4.93 -4.47
CA GLU A 130 11.39 5.61 -5.77
C GLU A 130 11.35 4.68 -6.98
N GLN A 131 11.50 3.36 -6.78
CA GLN A 131 11.49 2.37 -7.84
C GLN A 131 10.07 1.93 -8.15
N PRO A 132 9.77 1.66 -9.43
CA PRO A 132 8.50 1.04 -9.79
C PRO A 132 8.38 -0.34 -9.12
N PHE A 133 7.14 -0.76 -8.90
CA PHE A 133 6.89 -2.15 -8.51
C PHE A 133 7.46 -3.09 -9.55
N GLN A 134 8.03 -4.20 -9.10
CA GLN A 134 8.38 -5.29 -9.99
C GLN A 134 7.09 -5.98 -10.44
N PHE A 135 7.01 -6.30 -11.71
CA PHE A 135 5.84 -6.91 -12.30
C PHE A 135 6.27 -8.10 -13.16
N ARG A 136 5.55 -9.21 -13.02
CA ARG A 136 5.79 -10.43 -13.77
C ARG A 136 4.46 -11.08 -14.11
N VAL A 137 4.30 -11.45 -15.38
CA VAL A 137 3.19 -12.28 -15.84
C VAL A 137 3.69 -13.70 -16.07
N GLU A 138 2.94 -14.67 -15.58
CA GLU A 138 3.19 -16.10 -15.74
C GLU A 138 1.95 -16.72 -16.39
N SER A 139 2.14 -17.43 -17.50
CA SER A 139 1.07 -18.20 -18.14
C SER A 139 1.04 -19.61 -17.54
N GLY A 140 -0.13 -20.06 -17.10
CA GLY A 140 -0.36 -21.44 -16.64
C GLY A 140 -1.64 -22.03 -17.22
N ASP A 141 -1.95 -23.25 -16.82
CA ASP A 141 -3.15 -23.99 -17.28
C ASP A 141 -4.46 -23.25 -16.94
N ASP A 142 -4.46 -22.45 -15.87
CA ASP A 142 -5.60 -21.64 -15.44
C ASP A 142 -5.63 -20.21 -16.02
N GLY A 143 -4.82 -19.92 -17.05
CA GLY A 143 -4.71 -18.59 -17.67
C GLY A 143 -3.52 -17.76 -17.19
N GLN A 144 -3.58 -16.45 -17.42
CA GLN A 144 -2.49 -15.52 -17.08
C GLN A 144 -2.57 -15.08 -15.62
N VAL A 145 -1.48 -15.28 -14.89
CA VAL A 145 -1.34 -14.85 -13.50
C VAL A 145 -0.27 -13.77 -13.40
N ALA A 146 -0.64 -12.62 -12.85
CA ALA A 146 0.28 -11.54 -12.61
C ALA A 146 0.75 -11.52 -11.15
N THR A 147 2.01 -11.16 -10.96
CA THR A 147 2.62 -10.90 -9.67
C THR A 147 3.17 -9.48 -9.66
N LEU A 148 2.72 -8.69 -8.70
CA LEU A 148 3.24 -7.37 -8.39
C LEU A 148 4.05 -7.46 -7.08
N SER A 149 5.35 -7.19 -7.15
CA SER A 149 6.24 -7.20 -5.99
C SER A 149 6.88 -5.85 -5.73
N GLY A 150 7.11 -5.56 -4.45
CA GLY A 150 7.79 -4.35 -3.99
C GLY A 150 8.56 -4.65 -2.72
N ASN A 151 9.69 -3.99 -2.51
CA ASN A 151 10.39 -4.08 -1.23
C ASN A 151 9.79 -3.04 -0.28
N ILE A 152 8.91 -3.49 0.61
CA ILE A 152 8.31 -2.67 1.66
C ILE A 152 9.05 -3.00 2.96
N PRO A 153 9.94 -2.11 3.45
CA PRO A 153 10.63 -2.31 4.71
C PRO A 153 9.63 -2.59 5.83
N ASN A 154 9.95 -3.53 6.71
CA ASN A 154 9.14 -3.90 7.88
C ASN A 154 7.73 -4.45 7.56
N PHE A 155 7.42 -4.80 6.30
CA PHE A 155 6.12 -5.39 5.94
C PHE A 155 6.23 -6.49 4.85
N PRO A 156 6.91 -7.61 5.15
CA PRO A 156 7.23 -8.63 4.15
C PRO A 156 6.00 -9.34 3.56
N ALA A 157 4.90 -9.43 4.32
CA ALA A 157 3.64 -9.99 3.83
C ALA A 157 3.08 -9.20 2.64
N ALA A 158 3.35 -7.89 2.59
CA ALA A 158 2.97 -7.05 1.47
C ALA A 158 4.01 -6.98 0.37
N ASN A 159 5.12 -7.72 0.43
CA ASN A 159 6.11 -7.62 -0.65
C ASN A 159 5.64 -8.25 -1.96
N ARG A 160 4.54 -9.02 -1.94
CA ARG A 160 4.04 -9.72 -3.11
C ARG A 160 2.51 -9.73 -3.14
N LEU A 161 1.94 -9.31 -4.26
CA LEU A 161 0.53 -9.42 -4.59
C LEU A 161 0.39 -10.28 -5.84
N ARG A 162 -0.38 -11.36 -5.76
CA ARG A 162 -0.66 -12.23 -6.90
C ARG A 162 -2.13 -12.08 -7.27
N PHE A 163 -2.42 -11.95 -8.56
CA PHE A 163 -3.78 -11.78 -9.04
C PHE A 163 -3.95 -12.38 -10.43
N ARG A 164 -5.19 -12.74 -10.75
CA ARG A 164 -5.60 -13.27 -12.05
C ARG A 164 -6.74 -12.43 -12.59
N ILE A 165 -6.78 -12.25 -13.91
CA ILE A 165 -7.91 -11.64 -14.58
C ILE A 165 -8.89 -12.75 -14.98
N VAL A 166 -10.13 -12.62 -14.53
CA VAL A 166 -11.24 -13.49 -14.91
C VAL A 166 -12.24 -12.62 -15.65
N THR A 167 -12.50 -12.99 -16.91
CA THR A 167 -13.58 -12.41 -17.70
C THR A 167 -14.84 -13.25 -17.47
N GLU A 168 -15.86 -12.63 -16.87
CA GLU A 168 -17.21 -13.19 -16.76
C GLU A 168 -18.11 -12.76 -17.92
#